data_AF-A0AAN1PYS7-F1
#
_entry.id   AF-A0AAN1PYS7-F1
#
_cell.length_a   1.000
_cell.length_b   1.000
_cell.length_c   1.000
_cell.angle_alpha   90.00
_cell.angle_beta   90.00
_cell.angle_gamma   90.00
#
_symmetry.space_group_name_H-M   'P 1'
#
loop_
_entity.id
_entity.type
_entity.pdbx_description
1 polymer ?
#
loop_
_entity_poly.entity_id
_entity_poly.type
_entity_poly.pdbx_seq_one_letter_code
_entity_poly.pdbx_strand_id
1 'polypeptide(L)' 'MEKYWNKVTEFLSLNEDTTIKYLEDCDADNLYWISEVFEDISANLKSQNFIDCLRELDKKFPGLEMAHDIDIAESYF' A
#
# COMPACT_ATOMS: atom_id res chain seq x y z
N MET A 1 17.14 -8.73 4.21
CA MET A 1 15.66 -8.61 4.14
C MET A 1 15.29 -7.21 3.66
N GLU A 2 15.79 -6.13 4.30
CA GLU A 2 15.56 -4.72 3.88
C GLU A 2 15.77 -4.42 2.38
N LYS A 3 16.82 -4.96 1.75
CA LYS A 3 17.09 -4.70 0.31
C LYS A 3 15.98 -5.19 -0.65
N TYR A 4 15.15 -6.15 -0.22
CA TYR A 4 14.03 -6.64 -1.04
C TYR A 4 12.85 -5.69 -0.93
N TRP A 5 12.47 -5.33 0.30
CA TRP A 5 11.39 -4.39 0.56
C TRP A 5 11.64 -3.02 -0.07
N ASN A 6 12.86 -2.48 0.04
CA ASN A 6 13.20 -1.21 -0.61
C ASN A 6 12.98 -1.24 -2.13
N LYS A 7 13.27 -2.37 -2.79
CA LYS A 7 13.04 -2.52 -4.24
C LYS A 7 11.55 -2.62 -4.57
N VAL A 8 10.78 -3.31 -3.73
CA VAL A 8 9.32 -3.42 -3.88
C VAL A 8 8.70 -2.03 -3.70
N THR A 9 9.08 -1.32 -2.64
CA THR A 9 8.67 0.06 -2.40
C THR A 9 9.02 0.96 -3.57
N GLU A 10 10.28 0.97 -4.02
CA GLU A 10 10.71 1.79 -5.16
C GLU A 10 9.87 1.48 -6.39
N PHE A 11 9.67 0.20 -6.71
CA PHE A 11 8.90 -0.23 -7.87
C PHE A 11 7.42 0.19 -7.78
N LEU A 12 6.78 -0.02 -6.64
CA LEU A 12 5.38 0.34 -6.40
C LEU A 12 5.18 1.85 -6.19
N SER A 13 6.26 2.61 -6.01
CA SER A 13 6.21 4.08 -5.94
C SER A 13 6.45 4.76 -7.31
N LEU A 14 6.81 4.01 -8.36
CA LEU A 14 7.14 4.59 -9.68
C LEU A 14 5.92 5.15 -10.41
N ASN A 15 4.76 4.50 -10.27
CA ASN A 15 3.54 4.89 -10.97
C ASN A 15 2.31 4.49 -10.15
N GLU A 16 1.63 5.49 -9.61
CA GLU A 16 0.43 5.33 -8.79
C GLU A 16 -0.65 4.48 -9.46
N ASP A 17 -1.06 4.82 -10.68
CA ASP A 17 -2.15 4.13 -11.38
C ASP A 17 -1.87 2.63 -11.56
N THR A 18 -0.62 2.30 -11.92
CA THR A 18 -0.18 0.91 -12.11
C THR A 18 -0.14 0.16 -10.77
N THR A 19 0.30 0.83 -9.71
CA THR A 19 0.34 0.28 -8.36
C THR A 19 -1.05 0.02 -7.81
N ILE A 20 -1.96 0.98 -7.91
CA ILE A 20 -3.36 0.82 -7.47
C ILE A 20 -3.99 -0.37 -8.19
N LYS A 21 -3.87 -0.42 -9.52
CA LYS A 21 -4.41 -1.54 -10.30
C LYS A 21 -3.82 -2.88 -9.89
N TYR A 22 -2.51 -2.93 -9.65
CA TYR A 22 -1.84 -4.15 -9.18
C TYR A 22 -2.40 -4.61 -7.83
N LEU A 23 -2.56 -3.70 -6.87
CA LEU A 23 -3.08 -4.02 -5.54
C LEU A 23 -4.55 -4.46 -5.55
N GLU A 24 -5.38 -3.83 -6.40
CA GLU A 24 -6.79 -4.22 -6.57
C GLU A 24 -6.95 -5.66 -7.10
N ASP A 25 -6.03 -6.08 -7.97
CA ASP A 25 -5.96 -7.42 -8.57
C ASP A 25 -5.29 -8.46 -7.65
N CYS A 26 -4.64 -8.06 -6.55
CA CYS A 26 -4.00 -8.98 -5.62
C CYS A 26 -5.01 -9.78 -4.77
N ASP A 27 -4.60 -11.00 -4.41
CA ASP A 27 -5.24 -11.80 -3.37
C ASP A 27 -4.73 -11.42 -1.96
N ALA A 28 -5.41 -11.94 -0.94
CA ALA A 28 -5.11 -11.63 0.46
C ALA A 28 -3.68 -12.05 0.85
N ASP A 29 -3.19 -13.18 0.35
CA ASP A 29 -1.87 -13.71 0.70
C ASP A 29 -0.76 -12.81 0.15
N ASN A 30 -0.86 -12.39 -1.11
CA ASN A 30 0.10 -11.45 -1.69
C ASN A 30 0.00 -10.08 -1.03
N LEU A 31 -1.21 -9.60 -0.74
CA LEU A 31 -1.42 -8.33 -0.03
C LEU A 31 -0.82 -8.34 1.37
N TYR A 32 -0.93 -9.45 2.12
CA TYR A 32 -0.30 -9.60 3.42
C TYR A 32 1.22 -9.38 3.38
N TRP A 33 1.89 -9.87 2.32
CA TRP A 33 3.32 -9.63 2.17
C TRP A 33 3.61 -8.18 1.78
N ILE A 34 2.77 -7.56 0.96
CA ILE A 34 3.00 -6.20 0.47
C ILE A 34 2.63 -5.15 1.52
N SER A 35 1.70 -5.43 2.44
CA SER A 35 1.26 -4.46 3.45
C SER A 35 2.40 -3.98 4.34
N GLU A 36 3.42 -4.81 4.54
CA GLU A 36 4.66 -4.47 5.25
C GLU A 36 5.40 -3.24 4.70
N VAL A 37 5.10 -2.80 3.47
CA VAL A 37 5.71 -1.62 2.83
C VAL A 37 4.70 -0.52 2.47
N PHE A 38 3.44 -0.62 2.93
CA PHE A 38 2.42 0.38 2.60
C PHE A 38 2.72 1.77 3.18
N GLU A 39 3.28 1.85 4.39
CA GLU A 39 3.76 3.11 4.94
C GLU A 39 4.79 3.78 4.02
N ASP A 40 5.81 3.03 3.57
CA ASP A 40 6.86 3.57 2.70
C ASP A 40 6.32 4.01 1.34
N ILE A 41 5.40 3.22 0.75
CA ILE A 41 4.76 3.58 -0.52
C ILE A 41 3.92 4.85 -0.34
N SER A 42 3.18 4.96 0.77
CA SER A 42 2.40 6.16 1.12
C SER A 42 3.29 7.38 1.29
N ALA A 43 4.45 7.23 1.94
CA ALA A 43 5.41 8.31 2.14
C ALA A 43 6.01 8.82 0.82
N ASN A 44 6.17 7.94 -0.17
CA ASN A 44 6.70 8.28 -1.49
C ASN A 44 5.64 8.87 -2.41
N LEU A 45 4.47 8.24 -2.51
CA LEU A 45 3.41 8.68 -3.41
C LEU A 45 2.71 9.94 -2.90
N LYS A 46 2.47 10.02 -1.58
CA LYS A 46 1.66 11.08 -0.93
C LYS A 46 0.42 11.40 -1.78
N SER A 47 -0.40 10.37 -1.97
CA SER A 47 -1.57 10.44 -2.85
C SER A 47 -2.86 10.06 -2.15
N GLN A 48 -3.88 10.90 -2.33
CA GLN A 48 -5.23 10.61 -1.83
C GLN A 48 -5.83 9.38 -2.52
N ASN A 49 -5.55 9.15 -3.81
CA ASN A 49 -6.05 7.98 -4.52
C ASN A 49 -5.45 6.69 -3.95
N PHE A 50 -4.17 6.72 -3.55
CA PHE A 50 -3.54 5.57 -2.91
C PHE A 50 -4.15 5.29 -1.54
N ILE A 51 -4.42 6.33 -0.73
CA ILE A 51 -5.14 6.18 0.55
C ILE A 51 -6.53 5.58 0.33
N ASP A 52 -7.26 6.04 -0.69
CA ASP A 52 -8.58 5.52 -1.01
C ASP A 52 -8.52 4.06 -1.47
N CYS A 53 -7.48 3.68 -2.22
CA CYS A 53 -7.19 2.28 -2.55
C CYS A 53 -6.99 1.44 -1.29
N LEU A 54 -6.14 1.88 -0.34
CA LEU A 54 -5.92 1.18 0.92
C LEU A 54 -7.22 0.99 1.72
N ARG A 55 -8.09 2.02 1.77
CA ARG A 55 -9.39 1.93 2.43
C ARG A 55 -10.32 0.90 1.78
N GLU A 56 -10.30 0.76 0.46
CA GLU A 56 -11.07 -0.28 -0.23
C GLU A 56 -10.49 -1.68 0.01
N LEU A 57 -9.16 -1.81 0.06
CA LEU A 57 -8.49 -3.06 0.39
C LEU A 57 -8.76 -3.51 1.82
N ASP A 58 -8.75 -2.59 2.80
CA ASP A 58 -9.08 -2.88 4.20
C ASP A 58 -10.51 -3.39 4.35
N LYS A 59 -11.48 -2.80 3.62
CA LYS A 59 -12.86 -3.32 3.56
C LYS A 59 -12.95 -4.70 2.93
N LYS A 60 -12.16 -4.96 1.87
CA LYS A 60 -12.14 -6.23 1.13
C LYS A 60 -11.45 -7.34 1.94
N PHE A 61 -10.43 -6.99 2.73
CA PHE A 61 -9.58 -7.90 3.47
C PHE A 61 -9.36 -7.41 4.92
N PRO A 62 -10.42 -7.39 5.76
CA PRO A 62 -10.35 -6.82 7.11
C PRO A 62 -9.39 -7.57 8.06
N GLY A 63 -8.91 -8.76 7.69
CA GLY A 63 -7.92 -9.52 8.44
C GLY A 63 -6.47 -9.06 8.23
N LEU A 64 -6.24 -8.08 7.33
CA LEU A 64 -4.91 -7.51 7.09
C LEU A 64 -4.61 -6.28 7.96
N GLU A 65 -5.60 -5.81 8.74
CA GLU A 65 -5.44 -4.75 9.74
C GLU A 65 -4.74 -3.46 9.23
N MET A 66 -5.07 -3.02 8.01
CA MET A 66 -4.41 -1.89 7.33
C MET A 66 -4.77 -0.51 7.88
N ALA A 67 -5.65 -0.44 8.88
CA ALA A 67 -6.11 0.82 9.46
C ALA A 67 -4.94 1.69 9.96
N HIS A 68 -3.90 1.08 10.53
CA HIS A 68 -2.72 1.80 10.98
C HIS A 68 -1.94 2.43 9.81
N ASP A 69 -1.76 1.68 8.71
CA ASP A 69 -1.08 2.17 7.52
C ASP A 69 -1.84 3.35 6.89
N ILE A 70 -3.17 3.28 6.88
CA ILE A 70 -4.05 4.36 6.40
C ILE A 70 -3.90 5.61 7.26
N ASP A 71 -3.95 5.47 8.60
CA ASP A 71 -3.77 6.59 9.53
C ASP A 71 -2.41 7.27 9.33
N ILE A 72 -1.35 6.49 9.12
CA ILE A 72 -0.01 7.03 8.84
C ILE A 72 0.00 7.75 7.48
N ALA A 73 -0.57 7.14 6.45
CA ALA A 73 -0.63 7.72 5.10
C ALA A 73 -1.35 9.08 5.10
N GLU A 74 -2.45 9.19 5.85
CA GLU A 74 -3.19 10.44 6.03
C GLU A 74 -2.36 11.52 6.73
N SER A 75 -1.46 11.14 7.65
CA SER A 75 -0.60 12.07 8.38
C SER A 75 0.45 12.80 7.52
N TYR A 76 0.67 12.35 6.28
CA TYR A 76 1.61 12.97 5.35
C TYR A 76 1.06 14.21 4.62
N PHE A 77 -0.19 14.59 4.90
CA PHE A 77 -0.91 15.73 4.34
C PHE A 77 -1.29 16.77 5.40
#